data_AF-A0A6N3QRX5-F1
#
_entry.id   AF-A0A6N3QRX5-F1
#
_cell.length_a   1.000
_cell.length_b   1.000
_cell.length_c   1.000
_cell.angle_alpha   90.00
_cell.angle_beta   90.00
_cell.angle_gamma   90.00
#
_symmetry.space_group_name_H-M   'P 1'
#
loop_
_entity.id
_entity.type
_entity.pdbx_description
1 polymer ?
#
loop_
_entity_poly.entity_id
_entity_poly.type
_entity_poly.pdbx_seq_one_letter_code
_entity_poly.pdbx_strand_id
1 'polypeptide(L)'
;MVAGMAEDLQSLVGGTVVRRKVYARFLDAVNFVNGNSDADPEQEVISRWRIEQCSELSAVSASFVLATPTETDGAVFPGRIMLANTCMWTYRSDECGYTGRAVADEFDKPTTDIRKDKCSKCMRGCELRNNTGNFGGFLSINKLSQ
;
A
#
# COMPACT_ATOMS: atom_id res chain seq x y z
N MET A 1 20.26 19.68 -21.71
CA MET A 1 20.62 18.53 -20.85
C MET A 1 19.37 17.85 -20.26
N VAL A 2 18.37 18.59 -19.77
CA VAL A 2 17.11 18.01 -19.24
C VAL A 2 16.24 17.34 -20.33
N ALA A 3 16.15 17.93 -21.52
CA ALA A 3 15.33 17.37 -22.62
C ALA A 3 15.84 16.00 -23.11
N GLY A 4 17.16 15.84 -23.30
CA GLY A 4 17.75 14.55 -23.70
C GLY A 4 17.57 13.45 -22.65
N MET A 5 17.62 13.80 -21.35
CA MET A 5 17.32 12.84 -20.28
C MET A 5 15.85 12.41 -20.25
N ALA A 6 14.93 13.29 -20.65
CA ALA A 6 13.51 12.94 -20.74
C ALA A 6 13.22 12.00 -21.91
N GLU A 7 13.92 12.14 -23.04
CA GLU A 7 13.79 11.22 -24.19
C GLU A 7 14.37 9.83 -23.91
N ASP A 8 15.51 9.75 -23.21
CA ASP A 8 16.21 8.48 -22.97
C ASP A 8 15.65 7.69 -21.76
N LEU A 9 15.02 8.35 -20.79
CA LEU A 9 14.57 7.75 -19.52
C LEU A 9 13.04 7.72 -19.36
N GLN A 10 12.30 7.35 -20.42
CA GLN A 10 10.83 7.21 -20.39
C GLN A 10 10.13 8.43 -19.76
N SER A 11 10.50 9.64 -20.17
CA SER A 11 9.92 10.90 -19.67
C SER A 11 10.14 11.16 -18.18
N LEU A 12 11.13 10.51 -17.55
CA LEU A 12 11.50 10.63 -16.13
C LEU A 12 10.36 10.26 -15.15
N VAL A 13 9.35 9.52 -15.63
CA VAL A 13 8.21 9.08 -14.83
C VAL A 13 8.68 8.20 -13.66
N GLY A 14 8.20 8.49 -12.46
CA GLY A 14 8.64 7.85 -11.20
C GLY A 14 9.89 8.48 -10.57
N GLY A 15 10.53 9.43 -11.24
CA GLY A 15 11.66 10.20 -10.70
C GLY A 15 11.28 10.99 -9.45
N THR A 16 12.22 11.11 -8.50
CA THR A 16 11.99 11.87 -7.27
C THR A 16 12.52 13.28 -7.41
N VAL A 17 11.64 14.28 -7.25
CA VAL A 17 12.00 15.69 -7.25
C VAL A 17 12.03 16.18 -5.80
N VAL A 18 13.18 16.67 -5.37
CA VAL A 18 13.37 17.26 -4.04
C VAL A 18 13.54 18.75 -4.19
N ARG A 19 12.55 19.51 -3.73
CA ARG A 19 12.61 20.97 -3.68
C ARG A 19 12.99 21.41 -2.28
N ARG A 20 14.15 22.05 -2.15
CA ARG A 20 14.58 22.72 -0.91
C ARG A 20 14.26 24.20 -1.04
N LYS A 21 13.43 24.73 -0.15
CA LYS A 21 13.17 26.17 -0.04
C LYS A 21 13.91 26.69 1.19
N VAL A 22 14.76 27.68 0.98
CA VAL A 22 15.55 28.32 2.03
C VAL A 22 15.38 29.83 1.88
N TYR A 23 15.24 30.57 2.98
CA TYR A 23 15.28 32.03 2.91
C TYR A 23 16.68 32.48 2.51
N ALA A 24 16.80 33.47 1.61
CA ALA A 24 18.10 33.89 1.07
C ALA A 24 19.14 34.25 2.14
N ARG A 25 18.72 34.74 3.32
CA ARG A 25 19.62 35.03 4.44
C ARG A 25 20.27 33.80 5.08
N PHE A 26 19.68 32.62 4.95
CA PHE A 26 20.19 31.37 5.51
C PHE A 26 20.91 30.49 4.47
N LEU A 27 21.06 30.97 3.23
CA LEU A 27 21.71 30.23 2.16
C LEU A 27 23.20 30.03 2.46
N ASP A 28 23.78 28.93 1.96
CA ASP A 28 25.18 28.59 2.25
C ASP A 28 26.15 29.74 1.92
N ALA A 29 27.13 29.95 2.79
CA ALA A 29 28.13 31.02 2.67
C ALA A 29 28.88 31.02 1.32
N VAL A 30 29.05 29.84 0.70
CA VAL A 30 29.70 29.67 -0.61
C VAL A 30 28.99 30.41 -1.75
N ASN A 31 27.70 30.74 -1.58
CA ASN A 31 26.92 31.46 -2.58
C ASN A 31 27.14 32.98 -2.55
N PHE A 32 27.87 33.51 -1.55
CA PHE A 32 28.10 34.95 -1.36
C PHE A 32 29.59 35.29 -1.42
N VAL A 33 29.93 36.39 -2.12
CA VAL A 33 31.33 36.82 -2.33
C VAL A 33 32.07 37.10 -1.02
N ASN A 34 31.36 37.57 0.01
CA ASN A 34 31.91 37.83 1.35
C ASN A 34 31.53 36.76 2.39
N GLY A 35 31.02 35.61 1.96
CA GLY A 35 30.42 34.62 2.84
C GLY A 35 29.05 35.03 3.38
N ASN A 36 28.48 34.17 4.22
CA ASN A 36 27.24 34.42 4.95
C ASN A 36 27.38 33.92 6.39
N SER A 37 27.37 34.83 7.36
CA SER A 37 27.43 34.50 8.80
C SER A 37 26.15 33.88 9.32
N ASP A 38 25.04 34.14 8.62
CA ASP A 38 23.71 33.69 8.99
C ASP A 38 23.35 32.41 8.23
N ALA A 39 24.29 31.75 7.55
CA ALA A 39 24.04 30.48 6.88
C ALA A 39 23.59 29.43 7.92
N ASP A 40 22.40 28.86 7.70
CA ASP A 40 21.82 27.88 8.62
C ASP A 40 21.21 26.71 7.83
N PRO A 41 21.85 25.53 7.86
CA PRO A 41 21.36 24.35 7.16
C PRO A 41 20.06 23.78 7.74
N GLU A 42 19.67 24.17 8.96
CA GLU A 42 18.41 23.72 9.59
C GLU A 42 17.20 24.54 9.11
N GLN A 43 17.42 25.73 8.54
CA GLN A 43 16.35 26.62 8.05
C GLN A 43 15.94 26.28 6.62
N GLU A 44 15.63 25.01 6.37
CA GLU A 44 15.11 24.53 5.08
C GLU A 44 13.72 23.90 5.18
N VAL A 45 12.87 24.24 4.20
CA VAL A 45 11.61 23.53 3.97
C VAL A 45 11.81 22.59 2.79
N ILE A 46 11.86 21.29 3.07
CA ILE A 46 12.01 20.23 2.06
C ILE A 46 10.63 19.76 1.61
N SER A 47 10.38 19.80 0.31
CA SER A 47 9.21 19.17 -0.31
C SER A 47 9.66 18.08 -1.27
N ARG A 48 9.05 16.90 -1.18
CA ARG A 48 9.33 15.75 -2.04
C ARG A 48 8.15 15.49 -2.95
N TRP A 49 8.44 15.24 -4.21
CA TRP A 49 7.46 15.00 -5.25
C TRP A 49 7.91 13.82 -6.11
N ARG A 50 6.95 13.13 -6.72
CA ARG A 50 7.22 12.15 -7.79
C ARG A 50 6.77 12.73 -9.12
N ILE A 51 7.56 12.50 -10.16
CA ILE A 51 7.17 12.82 -11.53
C ILE A 51 6.12 11.82 -11.96
N GLU A 52 4.91 12.29 -12.22
CA GLU A 52 3.79 11.46 -12.66
C GLU A 52 3.76 11.36 -14.18
N GLN A 53 3.89 12.51 -14.86
CA GLN A 53 3.87 12.58 -16.31
C GLN A 53 4.66 13.80 -16.83
N CYS A 54 5.29 13.67 -17.99
CA CYS A 54 5.78 14.80 -18.75
C CYS A 54 4.62 15.41 -19.56
N SER A 55 4.25 16.65 -19.27
CA SER A 55 3.16 17.34 -19.96
C SER A 55 3.62 17.93 -21.27
N GLU A 56 4.79 18.58 -21.28
CA GLU A 56 5.32 19.25 -22.46
C GLU A 56 6.83 19.04 -22.53
N LEU A 57 7.33 18.67 -23.71
CA LEU A 57 8.74 18.54 -24.00
C LEU A 57 9.06 19.38 -25.22
N SER A 58 9.93 20.37 -25.06
CA SER A 58 10.50 21.15 -26.15
C SER A 58 12.01 20.98 -26.18
N ALA A 59 12.65 21.42 -27.27
CA ALA A 59 14.11 21.37 -27.41
C ALA A 59 14.85 22.20 -26.34
N VAL A 60 14.15 23.11 -25.64
CA VAL A 60 14.75 24.08 -24.71
C VAL A 60 14.19 23.97 -23.28
N SER A 61 12.97 23.44 -23.12
CA SER A 61 12.28 23.33 -21.83
C SER A 61 11.48 22.05 -21.72
N ALA A 62 11.28 21.56 -20.48
CA ALA A 62 10.44 20.42 -20.18
C ALA A 62 9.53 20.76 -18.98
N SER A 63 8.25 20.42 -19.08
CA SER A 63 7.22 20.66 -18.06
C SER A 63 6.70 19.33 -17.55
N PHE A 64 6.73 19.13 -16.22
CA PHE A 64 6.33 17.88 -15.57
C PHE A 64 5.17 18.10 -14.60
N VAL A 65 4.26 17.13 -14.58
CA VAL A 65 3.23 16.99 -13.54
C VAL A 65 3.84 16.22 -12.38
N LEU A 66 3.69 16.78 -11.18
CA LEU A 66 4.29 16.26 -9.96
C LEU A 66 3.18 15.80 -9.00
N ALA A 67 3.22 14.54 -8.59
CA ALA A 67 2.34 13.98 -7.57
C ALA A 67 3.01 14.01 -6.19
N THR A 68 2.21 14.14 -5.13
CA THR A 68 2.76 13.98 -3.78
C THR A 68 3.02 12.49 -3.49
N PRO A 69 4.05 12.12 -2.71
CA PRO A 69 4.32 10.71 -2.39
C PRO A 69 3.18 10.01 -1.64
N THR A 70 2.28 10.80 -1.03
CA THR A 70 1.10 10.34 -0.29
C THR A 70 -0.13 10.21 -1.19
N GLU A 71 -0.07 10.69 -2.43
CA GLU A 71 -1.12 10.57 -3.42
C GLU A 71 -1.12 9.14 -3.95
N THR A 72 -1.83 8.29 -3.23
CA THR A 72 -2.12 6.92 -3.65
C THR A 72 -3.34 6.92 -4.57
N ASP A 73 -3.24 7.55 -5.74
CA ASP A 73 -4.28 7.37 -6.75
C ASP A 73 -4.21 5.91 -7.25
N GLY A 74 -5.32 5.18 -7.08
CA GLY A 74 -5.41 3.75 -7.38
C GLY A 74 -4.95 2.76 -6.28
N ALA A 75 -4.65 3.21 -5.05
CA ALA A 75 -4.44 2.23 -3.97
C ALA A 75 -5.76 1.55 -3.59
N VAL A 76 -5.94 0.33 -4.05
CA VAL A 76 -7.01 -0.56 -3.62
C VAL A 76 -6.67 -1.10 -2.22
N PHE A 77 -7.00 -0.32 -1.19
CA PHE A 77 -7.21 -0.88 0.14
C PHE A 77 -8.61 -1.49 0.15
N PRO A 78 -8.75 -2.82 0.32
CA PRO A 78 -8.09 -3.61 1.36
C PRO A 78 -7.32 -4.85 0.83
N GLY A 79 -6.19 -5.18 1.46
CA GLY A 79 -5.46 -6.45 1.23
C GLY A 79 -6.24 -7.72 1.66
N ARG A 80 -7.50 -7.59 2.09
CA ARG A 80 -8.44 -8.68 2.40
C ARG A 80 -9.80 -8.36 1.79
N ILE A 81 -10.32 -9.24 0.94
CA ILE A 81 -11.66 -9.07 0.34
C ILE A 81 -12.71 -9.27 1.44
N MET A 82 -13.56 -8.27 1.68
CA MET A 82 -14.59 -8.36 2.71
C MET A 82 -15.77 -9.20 2.21
N LEU A 83 -15.67 -10.52 2.34
CA LEU A 83 -16.77 -11.44 2.05
C LEU A 83 -17.66 -11.62 3.29
N ALA A 84 -18.96 -11.49 3.09
CA ALA A 84 -19.94 -11.78 4.12
C ALA A 84 -20.01 -13.28 4.39
N ASN A 85 -19.95 -13.67 5.66
CA ASN A 85 -20.13 -15.05 6.13
C ASN A 85 -19.12 -16.08 5.62
N THR A 86 -18.11 -15.68 4.85
CA THR A 86 -17.06 -16.57 4.31
C THR A 86 -15.71 -16.21 4.91
N CYS A 87 -15.06 -17.21 5.53
CA CYS A 87 -13.71 -17.10 6.07
C CYS A 87 -12.67 -17.10 4.94
N MET A 88 -11.70 -16.20 5.02
CA MET A 88 -10.60 -16.13 4.05
C MET A 88 -9.39 -16.98 4.42
N TRP A 89 -9.30 -17.47 5.66
CA TRP A 89 -8.15 -18.24 6.09
C TRP A 89 -7.97 -19.51 5.28
N THR A 90 -6.71 -19.85 5.06
CA THR A 90 -6.33 -21.17 4.59
C THR A 90 -6.63 -22.16 5.71
N TYR A 91 -7.30 -23.27 5.40
CA TYR A 91 -7.67 -24.23 6.43
C TYR A 91 -6.41 -24.82 7.09
N ARG A 92 -6.36 -24.78 8.43
CA ARG A 92 -5.20 -25.21 9.26
C ARG A 92 -3.92 -24.37 9.07
N SER A 93 -4.01 -23.16 8.51
CA SER A 93 -2.89 -22.21 8.56
C SER A 93 -2.76 -21.55 9.93
N ASP A 94 -1.67 -20.80 10.12
CA ASP A 94 -1.42 -20.05 11.36
C ASP A 94 -2.54 -19.04 11.66
N GLU A 95 -3.18 -18.47 10.63
CA GLU A 95 -4.32 -17.56 10.84
C GLU A 95 -5.62 -18.29 11.21
N CYS A 96 -5.80 -19.52 10.72
CA CYS A 96 -6.94 -20.36 11.09
C CYS A 96 -6.80 -20.92 12.51
N GLY A 97 -5.58 -21.31 12.91
CA GLY A 97 -5.26 -21.85 14.23
C GLY A 97 -5.84 -23.24 14.53
N TYR A 98 -6.60 -23.85 13.61
CA TYR A 98 -7.19 -25.16 13.84
C TYR A 98 -6.17 -26.29 13.59
N THR A 99 -5.72 -26.94 14.67
CA THR A 99 -4.80 -28.10 14.62
C THR A 99 -5.47 -29.42 15.03
N GLY A 100 -6.79 -29.41 15.23
CA GLY A 100 -7.55 -30.56 15.73
C GLY A 100 -7.73 -31.73 14.75
N ARG A 101 -8.50 -32.74 15.17
CA ARG A 101 -8.83 -33.94 14.38
C ARG A 101 -9.69 -33.65 13.15
N ALA A 102 -9.87 -34.64 12.28
CA ALA A 102 -10.86 -34.59 11.20
C ALA A 102 -12.27 -34.45 11.78
N VAL A 103 -13.06 -33.51 11.24
CA VAL A 103 -14.42 -33.22 11.73
C VAL A 103 -15.45 -33.33 10.62
N ALA A 104 -15.26 -32.61 9.51
CA ALA A 104 -16.26 -32.54 8.46
C ALA A 104 -15.65 -32.30 7.07
N ASP A 105 -16.36 -32.70 6.02
CA ASP A 105 -16.02 -32.37 4.63
C ASP A 105 -16.39 -30.93 4.26
N GLU A 106 -16.18 -30.57 2.98
CA GLU A 106 -16.48 -29.23 2.43
C GLU A 106 -17.97 -28.84 2.49
N PHE A 107 -18.86 -29.81 2.72
CA PHE A 107 -20.31 -29.63 2.83
C PHE A 107 -20.81 -29.78 4.27
N ASP A 108 -19.93 -29.67 5.27
CA ASP A 108 -20.24 -29.86 6.69
C ASP A 108 -20.78 -31.26 7.04
N LYS A 109 -20.46 -32.30 6.25
CA LYS A 109 -20.81 -33.69 6.58
C LYS A 109 -19.75 -34.30 7.48
N PRO A 110 -20.13 -34.92 8.62
CA PRO A 110 -19.18 -35.49 9.56
C PRO A 110 -18.28 -36.53 8.90
N THR A 111 -16.97 -36.38 9.06
CA THR A 111 -15.98 -37.30 8.49
C THR A 111 -14.82 -37.50 9.45
N THR A 112 -14.40 -38.76 9.62
CA THR A 112 -13.24 -39.14 10.45
C THR A 112 -11.95 -39.28 9.65
N ASP A 113 -12.04 -39.29 8.31
CA ASP A 113 -10.91 -39.38 7.40
C ASP A 113 -10.26 -38.00 7.19
N ILE A 114 -8.99 -37.86 7.57
CA ILE A 114 -8.25 -36.60 7.47
C ILE A 114 -8.04 -36.13 6.03
N ARG A 115 -8.08 -37.03 5.04
CA ARG A 115 -7.93 -36.66 3.62
C ARG A 115 -9.18 -36.00 3.05
N LYS A 116 -10.32 -36.26 3.67
CA LYS A 116 -11.63 -35.72 3.27
C LYS A 116 -12.05 -34.54 4.14
N ASP A 117 -11.36 -34.32 5.26
CA ASP A 117 -11.58 -33.18 6.15
C ASP A 117 -11.21 -31.88 5.44
N LYS A 118 -12.23 -31.09 5.12
CA LYS A 118 -12.10 -29.78 4.49
C LYS A 118 -12.99 -28.79 5.23
N CYS A 119 -12.54 -27.55 5.30
CA CYS A 119 -13.36 -26.47 5.87
C CYS A 119 -14.34 -25.95 4.82
N SER A 120 -15.62 -25.86 5.19
CA SER A 120 -16.67 -25.21 4.40
C SER A 120 -16.50 -23.69 4.31
N LYS A 121 -15.56 -23.10 5.07
CA LYS A 121 -15.29 -21.66 5.22
C LYS A 121 -16.47 -20.84 5.77
N CYS A 122 -17.57 -21.49 6.12
CA CYS A 122 -18.71 -20.86 6.78
C CYS A 122 -18.53 -20.87 8.30
N MET A 123 -19.26 -20.01 9.00
CA MET A 123 -19.23 -19.94 10.48
C MET A 123 -19.56 -21.30 11.12
N ARG A 124 -20.52 -22.04 10.53
CA ARG A 124 -20.87 -23.42 10.91
C ARG A 124 -19.68 -24.37 10.89
N GLY A 125 -18.79 -24.26 9.90
CA GLY A 125 -17.59 -25.07 9.81
C GLY A 125 -16.62 -24.84 10.98
N CYS A 126 -16.55 -23.61 11.49
CA CYS A 126 -15.80 -23.25 12.69
C CYS A 126 -16.50 -23.69 13.98
N GLU A 127 -17.84 -23.62 14.06
CA GLU A 127 -18.62 -24.13 15.20
C GLU A 127 -18.41 -25.64 15.39
N LEU A 128 -18.49 -26.43 14.32
CA LEU A 128 -18.24 -27.88 14.36
C LEU A 128 -16.83 -28.22 14.90
N ARG A 129 -15.89 -27.30 14.71
CA ARG A 129 -14.47 -27.43 15.09
C ARG A 129 -14.13 -26.71 16.40
N ASN A 130 -15.13 -26.13 17.06
CA ASN A 130 -14.97 -25.29 18.26
C ASN A 130 -13.89 -24.20 18.08
N ASN A 131 -13.81 -23.63 16.88
CA ASN A 131 -12.80 -22.64 16.48
C ASN A 131 -13.46 -21.33 16.00
N THR A 132 -14.54 -20.91 16.65
CA THR A 132 -15.31 -19.71 16.30
C THR A 132 -14.53 -18.42 16.57
N GLY A 133 -13.65 -18.41 17.59
CA GLY A 133 -12.83 -17.25 17.94
C GLY A 133 -11.84 -16.81 16.85
N ASN A 134 -11.41 -17.74 15.98
CA ASN A 134 -10.46 -17.47 14.91
C ASN A 134 -11.13 -17.33 13.54
N PHE A 135 -12.44 -17.07 13.49
CA PHE A 135 -13.16 -16.92 12.23
C PHE A 135 -12.72 -15.66 11.47
N GLY A 136 -12.09 -15.86 10.32
CA GLY A 136 -11.57 -14.79 9.45
C GLY A 136 -12.55 -14.18 8.47
N GLY A 137 -13.84 -14.13 8.80
CA GLY A 137 -14.88 -13.56 7.94
C GLY A 137 -15.61 -12.40 8.62
N PHE A 138 -16.21 -11.51 7.83
CA PHE A 138 -16.93 -10.36 8.34
C PHE A 138 -18.41 -10.71 8.55
N LEU A 139 -18.75 -11.10 9.78
CA LEU A 139 -20.13 -11.35 10.19
C LEU A 139 -20.91 -10.03 10.16
N SER A 140 -22.07 -10.00 9.52
CA SER A 140 -22.99 -8.85 9.45
C SER A 140 -22.65 -7.72 8.47
N ILE A 141 -21.64 -7.84 7.59
CA ILE A 141 -21.45 -6.81 6.54
C ILE A 141 -22.66 -6.69 5.59
N ASN A 142 -23.37 -7.79 5.36
CA ASN A 142 -24.63 -7.80 4.62
C ASN A 142 -25.81 -7.11 5.34
N LYS A 143 -25.67 -6.76 6.63
CA LYS A 143 -26.72 -6.07 7.40
C LYS A 143 -26.55 -4.55 7.42
N LEU A 144 -25.44 -4.02 6.89
CA LEU A 144 -25.14 -2.59 6.85
C LEU A 144 -25.62 -1.91 5.56
N SER A 145 -26.21 -2.66 4.61
CA SER A 145 -26.71 -2.12 3.34
C SER A 145 -28.25 -1.95 3.30
N GLN A 146 -28.90 -1.74 4.45
CA GLN A 146 -30.31 -1.31 4.52
C GLN A 146 -30.41 0.15 4.94
#